data_AF-A0A1G1LGA6-F1
#
_entry.id   AF-A0A1G1LGA6-F1
#
_cell.length_a   1.000
_cell.length_b   1.000
_cell.length_c   1.000
_cell.angle_alpha   90.00
_cell.angle_beta   90.00
_cell.angle_gamma   90.00
#
_symmetry.space_group_name_H-M   'P 1'
#
loop_
_entity.id
_entity.type
_entity.pdbx_description
1 polymer ?
#
loop_
_entity_poly.entity_id
_entity_poly.type
_entity_poly.pdbx_seq_one_letter_code
_entity_poly.pdbx_strand_id
1 'polypeptide(L)'
;MILCFTSLLLLVTGCHNSLSQEEIVDAARAVAAKEGFDLHGKSVLYDRDNEEWKETQKILRQVGSSMGGQLSQLVDRDYQVVYFSPENIANTRGGGFWVFIDKKTGEVITFFGEE
;
A
#
# COMPACT_ATOMS: atom_id res chain seq x y z
N MET A 1 21.98 -23.06 -35.96
CA MET A 1 22.06 -22.27 -34.71
C MET A 1 20.62 -21.91 -34.35
N ILE A 2 19.99 -22.73 -33.51
CA ILE A 2 18.62 -22.51 -33.03
C ILE A 2 18.74 -21.63 -31.80
N LEU A 3 17.96 -20.55 -31.73
CA LEU A 3 17.27 -20.11 -30.52
C LEU A 3 16.08 -19.24 -30.92
N CYS A 4 14.90 -19.86 -30.87
CA CYS A 4 13.61 -19.21 -30.82
C CYS A 4 13.56 -18.21 -29.65
N PHE A 5 13.01 -17.03 -29.89
CA PHE A 5 12.30 -16.27 -28.87
C PHE A 5 10.98 -15.79 -29.45
N THR A 6 10.03 -16.72 -29.54
CA THR A 6 8.60 -16.40 -29.60
C THR A 6 8.12 -16.17 -28.17
N SER A 7 8.21 -14.94 -27.67
CA SER A 7 7.52 -14.57 -26.42
C SER A 7 6.19 -13.91 -26.76
N LEU A 8 5.25 -14.82 -27.00
CA LEU A 8 3.85 -14.79 -26.56
C LEU A 8 3.30 -13.43 -26.10
N LEU A 9 2.47 -12.86 -26.96
CA LEU A 9 1.47 -11.84 -26.66
C LEU A 9 0.47 -12.41 -25.63
N LEU A 10 0.59 -12.03 -24.36
CA LEU A 10 -0.44 -12.28 -23.34
C LEU A 10 -1.40 -11.09 -23.32
N LEU A 11 -2.36 -11.11 -24.25
CA LEU A 11 -3.58 -10.32 -24.16
C LEU A 11 -4.42 -10.93 -23.02
N VAL A 12 -4.21 -10.42 -21.81
CA VAL A 12 -5.09 -10.73 -20.68
C VAL A 12 -6.35 -9.87 -20.83
N THR A 13 -7.29 -10.33 -21.64
CA THR A 13 -8.70 -9.95 -21.45
C THR A 13 -9.20 -10.70 -20.22
N GLY A 14 -8.82 -10.20 -19.04
CA GLY A 14 -9.24 -10.73 -17.75
C GLY A 14 -10.43 -9.94 -17.24
N CYS A 15 -11.51 -10.63 -16.88
CA CYS A 15 -12.60 -10.11 -16.08
C CYS A 15 -12.05 -9.24 -14.93
N HIS A 16 -12.62 -8.05 -14.70
CA HIS A 16 -12.34 -7.22 -13.53
C HIS A 16 -12.85 -7.95 -12.27
N ASN A 17 -12.12 -8.97 -11.81
CA ASN A 17 -12.20 -9.38 -10.43
C ASN A 17 -11.40 -8.35 -9.64
N SER A 18 -12.09 -7.55 -8.85
CA SER A 18 -11.44 -6.75 -7.82
C SER A 18 -10.57 -7.66 -6.97
N LEU A 19 -9.36 -7.22 -6.65
CA LEU A 19 -8.48 -7.95 -5.74
C LEU A 19 -9.17 -8.21 -4.41
N SER A 20 -8.93 -9.39 -3.85
CA SER A 20 -9.36 -9.73 -2.51
C SER A 20 -8.56 -8.93 -1.47
N GLN A 21 -9.12 -8.82 -0.26
CA GLN A 21 -8.43 -8.22 0.87
C GLN A 21 -7.08 -8.90 1.16
N GLU A 22 -7.01 -10.22 1.01
CA GLU A 22 -5.79 -11.00 1.24
C GLU A 22 -4.70 -10.64 0.21
N GLU A 23 -5.05 -10.60 -1.08
CA GLU A 23 -4.11 -10.21 -2.14
C GLU A 23 -3.55 -8.78 -1.95
N ILE A 24 -4.40 -7.85 -1.49
CA ILE A 24 -3.98 -6.47 -1.20
C ILE A 24 -3.02 -6.45 0.00
N VAL A 25 -3.34 -7.18 1.07
CA VAL A 25 -2.47 -7.25 2.26
C VAL A 25 -1.13 -7.91 1.93
N ASP A 26 -1.13 -8.94 1.09
CA ASP A 26 0.10 -9.62 0.66
C ASP A 26 0.96 -8.72 -0.22
N ALA A 27 0.35 -7.97 -1.14
CA ALA A 27 1.05 -6.95 -1.92
C ALA A 27 1.68 -5.89 -1.00
N ALA A 28 0.94 -5.43 0.01
CA ALA A 28 1.45 -4.46 0.99
C ALA A 28 2.68 -4.98 1.73
N ARG A 29 2.61 -6.23 2.25
CA ARG A 29 3.71 -6.89 2.97
C ARG A 29 4.92 -7.09 2.07
N ALA A 30 4.70 -7.56 0.85
CA ALA A 30 5.77 -7.86 -0.10
C ALA A 30 6.58 -6.60 -0.44
N VAL A 31 5.90 -5.48 -0.71
CA VAL A 31 6.60 -4.24 -1.03
C VAL A 31 7.22 -3.63 0.24
N ALA A 32 6.55 -3.65 1.39
CA ALA A 32 7.16 -3.17 2.63
C ALA A 32 8.46 -3.92 2.96
N ALA A 33 8.47 -5.26 2.85
CA ALA A 33 9.68 -6.05 3.03
C ALA A 33 10.76 -5.74 1.99
N LYS A 34 10.38 -5.50 0.72
CA LYS A 34 11.30 -5.13 -0.35
C LYS A 34 11.95 -3.76 -0.14
N GLU A 35 11.20 -2.80 0.39
CA GLU A 35 11.69 -1.45 0.71
C GLU A 35 12.47 -1.39 2.04
N GLY A 36 12.56 -2.51 2.76
CA GLY A 36 13.38 -2.65 3.97
C GLY A 36 12.67 -2.35 5.29
N PHE A 37 11.35 -2.15 5.26
CA PHE A 37 10.57 -1.94 6.47
C PHE A 37 10.61 -3.18 7.39
N ASP A 38 10.85 -2.94 8.68
CA ASP A 38 10.74 -3.98 9.69
C ASP A 38 9.26 -4.24 9.99
N LEU A 39 8.77 -5.44 9.68
CA LEU A 39 7.39 -5.84 9.98
C LEU A 39 7.26 -6.56 11.33
N HIS A 40 8.36 -6.81 12.03
CA HIS A 40 8.33 -7.53 13.30
C HIS A 40 7.62 -6.70 14.38
N GLY A 41 6.64 -7.31 15.06
CA GLY A 41 5.85 -6.63 16.08
C GLY A 41 4.90 -5.57 15.53
N LYS A 42 4.57 -5.62 14.22
CA LYS A 42 3.55 -4.78 13.61
C LYS A 42 2.32 -5.62 13.24
N SER A 43 1.15 -5.13 13.61
CA SER A 43 -0.13 -5.67 13.16
C SER A 43 -0.55 -5.00 11.85
N VAL A 44 -1.27 -5.75 11.02
CA VAL A 44 -1.75 -5.27 9.72
C VAL A 44 -3.25 -4.99 9.79
N LEU A 45 -3.62 -3.76 9.47
CA LEU A 45 -5.01 -3.31 9.42
C LEU A 45 -5.38 -3.00 7.96
N TYR A 46 -6.41 -3.69 7.47
CA TYR A 46 -7.02 -3.41 6.18
C TYR A 46 -8.14 -2.39 6.36
N ASP A 47 -7.96 -1.18 5.84
CA ASP A 47 -8.91 -0.08 6.01
C ASP A 47 -10.00 -0.15 4.93
N ARG A 48 -10.96 -1.06 5.10
CA ARG A 48 -11.92 -1.49 4.05
C ARG A 48 -12.52 -0.37 3.20
N ASP A 49 -12.88 0.75 3.83
CA ASP A 49 -13.53 1.88 3.17
C ASP A 49 -12.66 3.14 3.16
N ASN A 50 -11.36 2.98 3.47
CA ASN A 50 -10.37 4.02 3.68
C ASN A 50 -10.84 5.06 4.73
N GLU A 51 -11.63 4.66 5.72
CA GLU A 51 -12.23 5.58 6.70
C GLU A 51 -11.20 6.11 7.68
N GLU A 52 -10.34 5.24 8.20
CA GLU A 52 -9.26 5.62 9.12
C GLU A 52 -8.26 6.56 8.41
N TRP A 53 -7.97 6.27 7.15
CA TRP A 53 -7.16 7.16 6.31
C TRP A 53 -7.84 8.51 6.09
N LYS A 54 -9.14 8.55 5.78
CA LYS A 54 -9.89 9.83 5.61
C LYS A 54 -9.86 10.68 6.88
N GLU A 55 -10.01 10.07 8.06
CA GLU A 55 -9.89 10.78 9.33
C GLU A 55 -8.46 11.29 9.55
N THR A 56 -7.46 10.47 9.26
CA THR A 56 -6.03 10.87 9.31
C THR A 56 -5.78 12.09 8.41
N GLN A 57 -6.30 12.09 7.19
CA GLN A 57 -6.18 13.24 6.28
C GLN A 57 -6.85 14.51 6.83
N LYS A 58 -7.96 14.41 7.56
CA LYS A 58 -8.58 15.58 8.21
C LYS A 58 -7.66 16.15 9.28
N ILE A 59 -7.07 15.29 10.13
CA ILE A 59 -6.13 15.71 11.18
C ILE A 59 -4.89 16.36 10.55
N LEU A 60 -4.29 15.73 9.54
CA LEU A 60 -3.11 16.27 8.84
C LEU A 60 -3.37 17.67 8.27
N ARG A 61 -4.57 17.89 7.68
CA ARG A 61 -4.99 19.21 7.20
C ARG A 61 -5.15 20.22 8.34
N GLN A 62 -5.71 19.82 9.48
CA GLN A 62 -5.92 20.70 10.63
C GLN A 62 -4.60 21.16 11.27
N VAL A 63 -3.61 20.27 11.37
CA VAL A 63 -2.28 20.59 11.94
C VAL A 63 -1.35 21.28 10.94
N GLY A 64 -1.85 21.61 9.74
CA GLY A 64 -1.06 22.27 8.70
C GLY A 64 0.06 21.40 8.12
N SER A 65 0.00 20.08 8.32
CA SER A 65 0.96 19.17 7.73
C SER A 65 0.76 19.16 6.22
N SER A 66 1.77 19.61 5.47
CA SER A 66 1.77 19.45 4.04
C SER A 66 1.93 17.96 3.74
N MET A 67 0.83 17.31 3.35
CA MET A 67 0.83 15.93 2.85
C MET A 67 1.78 15.70 1.65
N GLY A 68 2.35 16.78 1.10
CA GLY A 68 3.56 16.76 0.28
C GLY A 68 3.43 16.05 -1.06
N GLY A 69 4.46 16.17 -1.90
CA GLY A 69 4.51 15.57 -3.24
C GLY A 69 4.45 14.04 -3.26
N GLN A 70 4.62 13.36 -2.12
CA GLN A 70 4.52 11.91 -2.05
C GLN A 70 3.07 11.44 -2.21
N LEU A 71 2.11 12.13 -1.59
CA LEU A 71 0.69 11.80 -1.65
C LEU A 71 -0.02 12.39 -2.88
N SER A 72 0.62 13.27 -3.65
CA SER A 72 0.04 13.74 -4.92
C SER A 72 -0.11 12.63 -5.95
N GLN A 73 0.62 11.53 -5.80
CA GLN A 73 0.46 10.32 -6.63
C GLN A 73 -0.91 9.63 -6.44
N LEU A 74 -1.62 9.93 -5.36
CA LEU A 74 -2.93 9.38 -5.05
C LEU A 74 -4.09 10.17 -5.65
N VAL A 75 -3.82 11.35 -6.21
CA VAL A 75 -4.86 12.18 -6.84
C VAL A 75 -5.45 11.42 -8.03
N ASP A 76 -6.78 11.37 -8.10
CA ASP A 76 -7.56 10.67 -9.14
C ASP A 76 -7.27 9.16 -9.27
N ARG A 77 -6.67 8.54 -8.24
CA ARG A 77 -6.46 7.09 -8.18
C ARG A 77 -7.55 6.40 -7.35
N ASP A 78 -7.98 5.23 -7.80
CA ASP A 78 -8.78 4.32 -6.99
C ASP A 78 -7.84 3.36 -6.25
N TYR A 79 -7.63 3.62 -4.97
CA TYR A 79 -6.69 2.88 -4.13
C TYR A 79 -7.35 2.32 -2.88
N GLN A 80 -6.74 1.25 -2.38
CA GLN A 80 -7.02 0.65 -1.09
C GLN A 80 -5.85 0.93 -0.15
N VAL A 81 -6.16 1.14 1.13
CA VAL A 81 -5.16 1.42 2.16
C VAL A 81 -4.99 0.24 3.09
N VAL A 82 -3.74 -0.05 3.42
CA VAL A 82 -3.30 -0.98 4.48
C VAL A 82 -2.42 -0.21 5.45
N TYR A 83 -2.64 -0.38 6.75
CA TYR A 83 -1.83 0.22 7.79
C TYR A 83 -1.06 -0.84 8.56
N PHE A 84 0.24 -0.60 8.76
CA PHE A 84 1.08 -1.38 9.64
C PHE A 84 1.21 -0.62 10.96
N SER A 85 0.55 -1.12 12.00
CA SER A 85 0.56 -0.52 13.33
C SER A 85 1.55 -1.23 14.24
N PRO A 86 2.43 -0.53 14.98
CA PRO A 86 3.16 -1.12 16.08
C PRO A 86 2.20 -1.80 17.07
N GLU A 87 2.44 -3.06 17.42
CA GLU A 87 1.66 -3.77 18.47
C GLU A 87 2.04 -3.25 19.86
N ASN A 88 3.30 -2.85 20.03
CA ASN A 88 3.78 -2.25 21.26
C ASN A 88 4.78 -1.14 20.94
N ILE A 89 4.36 0.11 21.12
CA ILE A 89 5.16 1.31 20.81
C ILE A 89 6.50 1.32 21.59
N ALA A 90 6.57 0.72 22.78
CA ALA A 90 7.80 0.72 23.59
C ALA A 90 8.90 -0.22 23.07
N ASN A 91 8.53 -1.27 22.32
CA ASN A 91 9.45 -2.33 21.90
C ASN A 91 9.50 -2.54 20.38
N THR A 92 8.66 -1.85 19.63
CA THR A 92 8.65 -1.92 18.16
C THR A 92 9.64 -0.91 17.65
N ARG A 93 10.56 -1.35 16.78
CA ARG A 93 11.44 -0.42 16.10
C ARG A 93 10.61 0.35 15.08
N GLY A 94 10.57 1.66 15.29
CA GLY A 94 9.96 2.60 14.38
C GLY A 94 8.42 2.60 14.36
N GLY A 95 7.86 3.55 13.64
CA GLY A 95 6.46 3.96 13.76
C GLY A 95 5.45 3.13 12.95
N GLY A 96 4.23 3.65 12.85
CA GLY A 96 3.23 3.07 11.96
C GLY A 96 3.28 3.71 10.58
N PHE A 97 2.94 2.93 9.56
CA PHE A 97 2.95 3.41 8.19
C PHE A 97 1.80 2.85 7.37
N TRP A 98 1.35 3.69 6.43
CA TRP A 98 0.30 3.44 5.47
C TRP A 98 0.91 2.99 4.15
N VAL A 99 0.28 2.00 3.52
CA VAL A 99 0.59 1.52 2.17
C VAL A 99 -0.64 1.77 1.29
N PHE A 100 -0.42 2.41 0.15
CA PHE A 100 -1.48 2.74 -0.81
C PHE A 100 -1.36 1.83 -2.03
N ILE A 101 -2.39 1.05 -2.31
CA ILE A 101 -2.38 0.02 -3.35
C ILE A 101 -3.46 0.34 -4.37
N ASP A 102 -3.11 0.33 -5.66
CA ASP A 102 -4.08 0.47 -6.74
C ASP A 102 -5.04 -0.73 -6.75
N LYS A 103 -6.35 -0.49 -6.61
CA LYS A 103 -7.34 -1.58 -6.43
C LYS A 103 -7.45 -2.51 -7.62
N LYS A 104 -7.07 -2.04 -8.80
CA LYS A 104 -7.22 -2.77 -10.04
C LYS A 104 -6.00 -3.65 -10.33
N THR A 105 -4.82 -3.13 -10.05
CA THR A 105 -3.55 -3.78 -10.42
C THR A 105 -2.86 -4.46 -9.24
N GLY A 106 -3.14 -4.03 -8.01
CA GLY A 106 -2.43 -4.50 -6.82
C GLY A 106 -1.04 -3.89 -6.67
N GLU A 107 -0.67 -2.96 -7.56
CA GLU A 107 0.59 -2.24 -7.46
C GLU A 107 0.55 -1.25 -6.30
N VAL A 108 1.63 -1.22 -5.51
CA VAL A 108 1.80 -0.19 -4.49
C VAL A 108 2.15 1.15 -5.16
N ILE A 109 1.34 2.15 -4.88
CA ILE A 109 1.48 3.51 -5.39
C ILE A 109 2.53 4.28 -4.58
N THR A 110 2.39 4.27 -3.25
CA THR A 110 3.31 4.94 -2.32
C THR A 110 3.11 4.45 -0.88
N PHE A 111 3.93 4.97 0.02
CA PHE A 111 3.86 4.80 1.47
C PHE A 111 3.75 6.16 2.16
N PHE A 112 3.29 6.18 3.41
CA PHE A 112 3.31 7.37 4.27
C PHE A 112 3.34 6.98 5.74
N GLY A 113 4.23 7.55 6.54
CA GLY A 113 4.31 7.27 7.97
C GLY A 113 5.74 7.30 8.49
N GLU A 114 5.92 6.80 9.71
CA GLU A 114 7.21 6.71 10.37
C GLU A 114 7.70 5.26 10.26
N GLU A 115 8.92 5.09 9.74
CA GLU A 115 9.59 3.78 9.69
C GLU A 115 9.96 3.31 11.09
#